data_AF-A0AAU3QFV7-F1
#
_entry.id   AF-A0AAU3QFV7-F1
#
_cell.length_a   1.000
_cell.length_b   1.000
_cell.length_c   1.000
_cell.angle_alpha   90.00
_cell.angle_beta   90.00
_cell.angle_gamma   90.00
#
_symmetry.space_group_name_H-M   'P 1'
#
loop_
_entity.id
_entity.type
_entity.pdbx_description
1 polymer ?
#
loop_
_entity_poly.entity_id
_entity_poly.type
_entity_poly.pdbx_seq_one_letter_code
_entity_poly.pdbx_strand_id
1 'polypeptide(L)'
;MSESDRRLVQTAVIGSASSGMGIVLPQEADELRRLRRRHPAYTYWCGTQLGGCGGKLSDRLYVDKVCHFAHAPNASCHRNANGADSADHLFVKQDLALWARGSGIDARAVLRDLGSGPGDAVDLRVRDSRQRVRFQFRRLSHPEWRSAREELARDATSLDWVFGPGSAHPETVAEMYAANGCVLRFRCETQGVARRIRIRAEEARRSTDWVPLDACAMTPEGLRVPGTRELRRASRRPAVEASPVPPVAAPGPRPATGADRRSGRSTSPLVRKVQRLVDELNALAAPADADVRTKAERMDREAASWIERYGRLTGPDFWSGKATKVAGQGDELARRLEKLAGTLK
;
A
#
# COMPACT_ATOMS: atom_id res chain seq x y z
N MET A 1 2.54 18.11 17.37
CA MET A 1 3.15 17.53 16.16
C MET A 1 3.91 18.66 15.48
N SER A 2 5.24 18.62 15.48
CA SER A 2 6.05 19.59 14.74
C SER A 2 5.80 19.39 13.25
N GLU A 3 5.38 20.43 12.57
CA GLU A 3 5.30 20.44 11.11
C GLU A 3 6.70 20.16 10.57
N SER A 4 6.87 19.06 9.84
CA SER A 4 8.16 18.68 9.26
C SER A 4 8.68 19.83 8.41
N ASP A 5 9.86 20.37 8.74
CA ASP A 5 10.47 21.46 7.96
C ASP A 5 10.70 20.99 6.52
N ARG A 6 9.82 21.43 5.62
CA ARG A 6 9.82 21.05 4.20
C ARG A 6 11.01 21.60 3.43
N ARG A 7 11.84 22.46 4.04
CA ARG A 7 13.10 22.93 3.44
C ARG A 7 14.15 21.84 3.42
N LEU A 8 14.11 20.89 4.35
CA LEU A 8 15.11 19.85 4.51
C LEU A 8 14.82 18.66 3.59
N VAL A 9 15.86 18.15 2.92
CA VAL A 9 15.72 16.98 2.03
C VAL A 9 15.54 15.72 2.87
N GLN A 10 14.36 15.12 2.81
CA GLN A 10 13.98 13.93 3.58
C GLN A 10 14.11 12.64 2.77
N THR A 11 14.30 12.70 1.45
CA THR A 11 14.34 11.50 0.60
C THR A 11 15.52 11.49 -0.36
N ALA A 12 16.01 10.28 -0.61
CA ALA A 12 17.10 9.97 -1.52
C ALA A 12 16.82 8.66 -2.26
N VAL A 13 17.72 8.27 -3.16
CA VAL A 13 17.78 6.91 -3.71
C VAL A 13 19.04 6.20 -3.25
N ILE A 14 18.96 4.88 -3.07
CA ILE A 14 20.06 4.04 -2.59
C ILE A 14 20.87 3.47 -3.76
N GLY A 15 22.20 3.51 -3.64
CA GLY A 15 23.15 2.82 -4.52
C GLY A 15 23.69 3.71 -5.65
N SER A 16 22.83 4.30 -6.46
CA SER A 16 23.24 5.18 -7.58
C SER A 16 22.22 6.26 -7.87
N ALA A 17 22.63 7.32 -8.58
CA ALA A 17 21.76 8.42 -9.00
C ALA A 17 20.55 7.98 -9.86
N SER A 18 20.67 6.89 -10.61
CA SER A 18 19.62 6.34 -11.47
C SER A 18 18.77 5.26 -10.81
N SER A 19 19.06 4.92 -9.55
CA SER A 19 18.35 3.90 -8.80
C SER A 19 16.87 4.25 -8.62
N GLY A 20 16.01 3.24 -8.70
CA GLY A 20 14.58 3.35 -8.37
C GLY A 20 14.28 3.02 -6.90
N MET A 21 15.29 2.74 -6.08
CA MET A 21 15.12 2.38 -4.67
C MET A 21 15.11 3.65 -3.81
N GLY A 22 13.92 4.20 -3.59
CA GLY A 22 13.70 5.35 -2.72
C GLY A 22 13.95 5.02 -1.24
N ILE A 23 14.36 6.01 -0.47
CA ILE A 23 14.50 5.94 0.99
C ILE A 23 14.06 7.26 1.63
N VAL A 24 13.34 7.17 2.75
CA VAL A 24 13.09 8.29 3.67
C VAL A 24 14.13 8.23 4.78
N LEU A 25 14.80 9.35 5.05
CA LEU A 25 15.71 9.42 6.19
C LEU A 25 14.90 9.47 7.49
N PRO A 26 15.23 8.64 8.51
CA PRO A 26 14.67 8.83 9.84
C PRO A 26 15.01 10.22 10.37
N GLN A 27 14.01 10.89 10.94
CA GLN A 27 14.16 12.24 11.48
C GLN A 27 14.86 12.24 12.85
N GLU A 28 14.71 11.15 13.60
CA GLU A 28 15.27 10.96 14.92
C GLU A 28 16.68 10.38 14.89
N ALA A 29 17.57 10.93 15.72
CA ALA A 29 18.99 10.58 15.77
C ALA A 29 19.21 9.07 16.00
N ASP A 30 18.46 8.47 16.92
CA ASP A 30 18.61 7.07 17.26
C ASP A 30 18.12 6.13 16.17
N GLU A 31 17.08 6.53 15.44
CA GLU A 31 16.62 5.79 14.27
C GLU A 31 17.64 5.84 13.14
N LEU A 32 18.24 7.01 12.89
CA LEU A 32 19.31 7.13 11.91
C LEU A 32 20.56 6.32 12.31
N ARG A 33 20.94 6.34 13.60
CA ARG A 33 22.04 5.48 14.09
C ARG A 33 21.73 3.99 13.89
N ARG A 34 20.49 3.56 14.13
CA ARG A 34 20.05 2.17 13.84
C ARG A 34 20.14 1.85 12.35
N LEU A 35 19.70 2.77 11.49
CA LEU A 35 19.79 2.62 10.03
C LEU A 35 21.23 2.43 9.58
N ARG A 36 22.16 3.29 10.02
CA ARG A 36 23.60 3.21 9.70
C ARG A 36 24.21 1.87 10.11
N ARG A 37 23.92 1.39 11.33
CA ARG A 37 24.43 0.11 11.81
C ARG A 37 23.91 -1.08 11.01
N ARG A 38 22.62 -1.04 10.62
CA ARG A 38 21.99 -2.13 9.87
C ARG A 38 22.39 -2.13 8.39
N HIS A 39 22.74 -0.97 7.85
CA HIS A 39 23.04 -0.79 6.43
C HIS A 39 24.31 0.08 6.23
N PRO A 40 25.49 -0.41 6.65
CA PRO A 40 26.72 0.39 6.62
C PRO A 40 27.20 0.71 5.18
N ALA A 41 26.77 -0.07 4.19
CA ALA A 41 27.15 0.08 2.79
C ALA A 41 26.19 0.96 1.97
N TYR A 42 25.14 1.53 2.58
CA TYR A 42 24.22 2.39 1.83
C TYR A 42 24.89 3.69 1.41
N THR A 43 24.82 3.98 0.11
CA THR A 43 25.13 5.29 -0.46
C THR A 43 23.86 5.98 -0.89
N TYR A 44 23.72 7.26 -0.56
CA TYR A 44 22.53 8.05 -0.85
C TYR A 44 22.79 9.04 -1.99
N TRP A 45 21.79 9.21 -2.84
CA TRP A 45 21.90 10.07 -4.02
C TRP A 45 20.64 10.92 -4.19
N CYS A 46 20.82 12.15 -4.66
CA CYS A 46 19.75 13.02 -5.11
C CYS A 46 19.26 12.52 -6.46
N GLY A 47 18.47 11.44 -6.44
CA GLY A 47 18.20 10.63 -7.62
C GLY A 47 17.53 11.40 -8.77
N THR A 48 17.88 11.06 -10.00
CA THR A 48 17.29 11.69 -11.20
C THR A 48 15.82 11.36 -11.33
N GLN A 49 15.39 10.16 -10.91
CA GLN A 49 13.97 9.81 -10.86
C GLN A 49 13.19 10.57 -9.77
N LEU A 50 13.86 11.28 -8.85
CA LEU A 50 13.23 12.21 -7.90
C LEU A 50 13.15 13.64 -8.46
N GLY A 51 13.58 13.88 -9.70
CA GLY A 51 13.84 15.23 -10.21
C GLY A 51 15.08 15.88 -9.59
N GLY A 52 15.98 15.06 -9.01
CA GLY A 52 17.23 15.50 -8.40
C GLY A 52 18.37 15.70 -9.40
N CYS A 53 19.46 16.31 -8.93
CA CYS A 53 20.63 16.62 -9.76
C CYS A 53 21.57 15.43 -10.01
N GLY A 54 21.30 14.26 -9.41
CA GLY A 54 22.18 13.09 -9.47
C GLY A 54 23.38 13.14 -8.54
N GLY A 55 23.55 14.22 -7.76
CA GLY A 55 24.65 14.37 -6.81
C GLY A 55 24.55 13.38 -5.63
N LYS A 56 25.70 12.94 -5.11
CA LYS A 56 25.76 12.13 -3.90
C LYS A 56 25.33 12.96 -2.69
N LEU A 57 24.58 12.34 -1.78
CA LEU A 57 24.08 12.94 -0.55
C LEU A 57 24.81 12.37 0.66
N SER A 58 24.97 13.24 1.67
CA SER A 58 25.34 12.86 3.03
C SER A 58 24.09 12.84 3.89
N ASP A 59 23.97 11.90 4.83
CA ASP A 59 22.95 11.93 5.87
C ASP A 59 23.48 12.71 7.09
N ARG A 60 22.80 13.79 7.45
CA ARG A 60 23.18 14.64 8.57
C ARG A 60 22.50 14.13 9.84
N LEU A 61 23.32 13.60 10.75
CA LEU A 61 22.90 13.19 12.08
C LEU A 61 22.95 14.40 13.01
N TYR A 62 21.77 14.82 13.49
CA TYR A 62 21.61 15.84 14.52
C TYR A 62 20.90 15.22 15.73
N VAL A 63 21.24 15.69 16.93
CA VAL A 63 20.60 15.25 18.18
C VAL A 63 19.57 16.26 18.70
N ASP A 64 19.68 17.50 18.22
CA ASP A 64 18.92 18.68 18.60
C ASP A 64 18.04 19.22 17.46
N LYS A 65 18.19 18.65 16.25
CA LYS A 65 17.49 19.05 15.02
C LYS A 65 17.06 17.82 14.23
N VAL A 66 16.16 18.05 13.27
CA VAL A 66 15.71 17.01 12.33
C VAL A 66 16.87 16.54 11.48
N CYS A 67 17.13 15.22 11.52
CA CYS A 67 18.07 14.58 10.61
C CYS A 67 17.56 14.71 9.16
N HIS A 68 18.47 14.99 8.24
CA HIS A 68 18.12 15.19 6.83
C HIS A 68 19.27 14.84 5.90
N PHE A 69 18.97 14.61 4.63
CA PHE A 69 20.00 14.51 3.60
C PHE A 69 20.51 15.90 3.22
N ALA A 70 21.80 15.98 2.92
CA ALA A 70 22.44 17.20 2.47
C ALA A 70 23.38 16.92 1.29
N HIS A 71 23.36 17.83 0.32
CA HIS A 71 24.37 17.87 -0.73
C HIS A 71 25.74 18.27 -0.16
N ALA A 72 26.78 18.05 -0.95
CA ALA A 72 28.08 18.68 -0.71
C ALA A 72 27.95 20.22 -0.77
N PRO A 73 28.81 20.97 -0.07
CA PRO A 73 28.88 22.42 -0.22
C PRO A 73 29.00 22.83 -1.69
N ASN A 74 28.36 23.92 -2.08
CA ASN A 74 28.35 24.48 -3.44
C ASN A 74 27.69 23.61 -4.53
N ALA A 75 27.01 22.53 -4.18
CA ALA A 75 26.21 21.79 -5.14
C ALA A 75 24.99 22.63 -5.59
N SER A 76 24.81 22.78 -6.90
CA SER A 76 23.58 23.34 -7.47
C SER A 76 22.54 22.25 -7.65
N CYS A 77 21.35 22.43 -7.06
CA CYS A 77 20.22 21.52 -7.23
C CYS A 77 18.92 22.33 -7.29
N HIS A 78 18.14 22.10 -8.34
CA HIS A 78 16.84 22.74 -8.55
C HIS A 78 15.66 21.86 -8.11
N ARG A 79 15.94 20.82 -7.33
CA ARG A 79 14.90 19.95 -6.77
C ARG A 79 14.11 20.74 -5.73
N ASN A 80 12.83 20.93 -6.02
CA ASN A 80 11.93 21.70 -5.14
C ASN A 80 11.17 20.83 -4.14
N ALA A 81 10.96 19.54 -4.46
CA ALA A 81 10.23 18.61 -3.61
C ALA A 81 11.17 17.88 -2.66
N ASN A 82 11.16 18.29 -1.38
CA ASN A 82 12.12 17.83 -0.37
C ASN A 82 11.50 17.04 0.78
N GLY A 83 10.17 17.02 0.92
CA GLY A 83 9.46 16.26 1.95
C GLY A 83 9.50 14.75 1.74
N ALA A 84 9.01 13.98 2.72
CA ALA A 84 8.95 12.51 2.64
C ALA A 84 8.11 12.03 1.44
N ASP A 85 7.07 12.78 1.08
CA ASP A 85 6.16 12.54 -0.04
C ASP A 85 6.79 12.74 -1.43
N SER A 86 7.90 13.46 -1.52
CA SER A 86 8.60 13.74 -2.79
C SER A 86 9.15 12.49 -3.52
N ALA A 87 9.16 11.34 -2.85
CA ALA A 87 9.56 10.05 -3.41
C ALA A 87 8.39 9.05 -3.51
N ASP A 88 7.14 9.49 -3.29
CA ASP A 88 5.98 8.59 -3.25
C ASP A 88 5.80 7.80 -4.54
N HIS A 89 6.10 8.37 -5.71
CA HIS A 89 6.05 7.65 -6.98
C HIS A 89 7.06 6.49 -7.06
N LEU A 90 8.24 6.60 -6.45
CA LEU A 90 9.20 5.49 -6.37
C LEU A 90 8.69 4.39 -5.45
N PHE A 91 8.15 4.77 -4.29
CA PHE A 91 7.57 3.82 -3.34
C PHE A 91 6.34 3.12 -3.91
N VAL A 92 5.45 3.84 -4.58
CA VAL A 92 4.28 3.26 -5.27
C VAL A 92 4.72 2.30 -6.36
N LYS A 93 5.70 2.67 -7.20
CA LYS A 93 6.25 1.75 -8.22
C LYS A 93 6.81 0.47 -7.58
N GLN A 94 7.53 0.59 -6.47
CA GLN A 94 8.10 -0.55 -5.76
C GLN A 94 7.02 -1.44 -5.13
N ASP A 95 6.04 -0.85 -4.44
CA ASP A 95 4.92 -1.55 -3.83
C ASP A 95 4.08 -2.27 -4.89
N LEU A 96 3.82 -1.65 -6.05
CA LEU A 96 3.13 -2.29 -7.17
C LEU A 96 3.91 -3.48 -7.73
N ALA A 97 5.23 -3.36 -7.89
CA ALA A 97 6.07 -4.46 -8.36
C ALA A 97 6.14 -5.62 -7.35
N LEU A 98 6.12 -5.33 -6.05
CA LEU A 98 6.04 -6.36 -5.00
C LEU A 98 4.66 -7.02 -4.97
N TRP A 99 3.59 -6.23 -5.05
CA TRP A 99 2.21 -6.73 -5.06
C TRP A 99 1.93 -7.60 -6.28
N ALA A 100 2.35 -7.19 -7.48
CA ALA A 100 2.20 -7.97 -8.69
C ALA A 100 2.88 -9.34 -8.58
N ARG A 101 4.14 -9.37 -8.12
CA ARG A 101 4.87 -10.62 -7.88
C ARG A 101 4.21 -11.48 -6.81
N GLY A 102 3.82 -10.89 -5.68
CA GLY A 102 3.15 -11.61 -4.59
C GLY A 102 1.78 -12.17 -4.97
N SER A 103 1.11 -11.54 -5.94
CA SER A 103 -0.20 -11.96 -6.47
C SER A 103 -0.08 -12.88 -7.69
N GLY A 104 1.14 -13.22 -8.14
CA GLY A 104 1.36 -14.04 -9.34
C GLY A 104 0.94 -13.36 -10.66
N ILE A 105 0.86 -12.03 -10.68
CA ILE A 105 0.43 -11.25 -11.85
C ILE A 105 1.67 -10.82 -12.64
N ASP A 106 1.74 -11.15 -13.92
CA ASP A 106 2.75 -10.56 -14.82
C ASP A 106 2.38 -9.12 -15.16
N ALA A 107 2.85 -8.19 -14.32
CA ALA A 107 2.64 -6.76 -14.51
C ALA A 107 3.93 -5.95 -14.40
N ARG A 108 3.98 -4.85 -15.14
CA ARG A 108 5.09 -3.90 -15.13
C ARG A 108 4.61 -2.53 -14.65
N ALA A 109 5.23 -2.02 -13.60
CA ALA A 109 5.06 -0.65 -13.13
C ALA A 109 6.06 0.29 -13.81
N VAL A 110 5.58 1.40 -14.38
CA VAL A 110 6.37 2.37 -15.16
C VAL A 110 6.08 3.78 -14.67
N LEU A 111 7.12 4.56 -14.41
CA LEU A 111 6.97 5.98 -14.09
C LEU A 111 6.61 6.77 -15.34
N ARG A 112 5.80 7.80 -15.19
CA ARG A 112 5.40 8.70 -16.27
C ARG A 112 5.74 10.13 -15.90
N ASP A 113 6.36 10.82 -16.84
CA ASP A 113 6.45 12.27 -16.86
C ASP A 113 5.28 12.81 -17.67
N LEU A 114 4.51 13.70 -17.06
CA LEU A 114 3.36 14.38 -17.69
C LEU A 114 3.68 15.88 -17.90
N GLY A 115 4.93 16.28 -17.71
CA GLY A 115 5.49 17.61 -17.97
C GLY A 115 6.00 18.35 -16.72
N SER A 116 5.85 17.79 -15.51
CA SER A 116 6.39 18.38 -14.28
C SER A 116 7.54 17.56 -13.67
N GLY A 117 7.83 16.39 -14.23
CA GLY A 117 8.97 15.59 -13.86
C GLY A 117 8.69 14.08 -13.86
N PRO A 118 9.70 13.28 -13.55
CA PRO A 118 9.69 11.82 -13.74
C PRO A 118 8.71 11.03 -12.86
N GLY A 119 7.95 11.69 -11.98
CA GLY A 119 7.07 11.07 -10.98
C GLY A 119 5.60 11.47 -11.07
N ASP A 120 5.16 12.08 -12.17
CA ASP A 120 3.80 12.63 -12.31
C ASP A 120 2.71 11.56 -12.26
N ALA A 121 3.01 10.34 -12.73
CA ALA A 121 2.16 9.17 -12.56
C ALA A 121 2.97 7.87 -12.53
N VAL A 122 2.33 6.79 -12.04
CA VAL A 122 2.83 5.42 -12.14
C VAL A 122 1.77 4.58 -12.85
N ASP A 123 2.15 4.01 -13.99
CA ASP A 123 1.30 3.09 -14.75
C ASP A 123 1.67 1.65 -14.42
N LEU A 124 0.71 0.88 -13.93
CA LEU A 124 0.78 -0.56 -13.90
C LEU A 124 0.11 -1.14 -15.14
N ARG A 125 0.86 -1.93 -15.91
CA ARG A 125 0.33 -2.67 -17.06
C ARG A 125 0.44 -4.17 -16.81
N VAL A 126 -0.70 -4.85 -16.75
CA VAL A 126 -0.76 -6.32 -16.73
C VAL A 126 -0.60 -6.82 -18.16
N ARG A 127 0.39 -7.68 -18.40
CA ARG A 127 0.76 -8.10 -19.76
C ARG A 127 -0.30 -8.99 -20.40
N ASP A 128 -0.75 -10.01 -19.68
CA ASP A 128 -1.63 -11.04 -20.24
C ASP A 128 -3.06 -10.55 -20.47
N SER A 129 -3.57 -9.69 -19.58
CA SER A 129 -4.97 -9.23 -19.63
C SER A 129 -5.15 -7.86 -20.29
N ARG A 130 -4.06 -7.20 -20.69
CA ARG A 130 -4.03 -5.79 -21.16
C ARG A 130 -4.71 -4.81 -20.18
N GLN A 131 -4.88 -5.18 -18.91
CA GLN A 131 -5.45 -4.31 -17.89
C GLN A 131 -4.44 -3.26 -17.45
N ARG A 132 -4.93 -2.06 -17.17
CA ARG A 132 -4.11 -0.92 -16.77
C ARG A 132 -4.63 -0.28 -15.49
N VAL A 133 -3.71 0.12 -14.63
CA VAL A 133 -4.01 0.97 -13.47
C VAL A 133 -3.06 2.16 -13.49
N ARG A 134 -3.60 3.38 -13.45
CA ARG A 134 -2.80 4.60 -13.33
C ARG A 134 -2.92 5.17 -11.92
N PHE A 135 -1.80 5.32 -11.25
CA PHE A 135 -1.67 6.10 -10.01
C PHE A 135 -1.20 7.50 -10.39
N GLN A 136 -2.07 8.50 -10.26
CA GLN A 136 -1.79 9.88 -10.66
C GLN A 136 -1.38 10.74 -9.45
N PHE A 137 -0.24 11.42 -9.58
CA PHE A 137 0.26 12.39 -8.60
C PHE A 137 0.03 13.82 -9.07
N ARG A 138 0.36 14.10 -10.34
CA ARG A 138 0.17 15.42 -10.93
C ARG A 138 -1.31 15.76 -11.00
N ARG A 139 -1.66 17.00 -10.68
CA ARG A 139 -2.99 17.53 -10.91
C ARG A 139 -3.14 17.91 -12.40
N LEU A 140 -3.89 17.11 -13.14
CA LEU A 140 -4.26 17.39 -14.54
C LEU A 140 -5.55 18.19 -14.60
N SER A 141 -5.67 19.11 -15.55
CA SER A 141 -6.96 19.69 -15.88
C SER A 141 -7.93 18.60 -16.36
N HIS A 142 -9.23 18.88 -16.28
CA HIS A 142 -10.25 17.91 -16.69
C HIS A 142 -10.13 17.49 -18.17
N PRO A 143 -9.89 18.40 -19.15
CA PRO A 143 -9.64 18.03 -20.53
C PRO A 143 -8.38 17.19 -20.74
N GLU A 144 -7.25 17.56 -20.11
CA GLU A 144 -6.00 16.78 -20.19
C GLU A 144 -6.19 15.37 -19.65
N TRP A 145 -6.89 15.24 -18.51
CA TRP A 145 -7.21 13.94 -17.93
C TRP A 145 -8.09 13.10 -18.85
N ARG A 146 -9.12 13.70 -19.48
CA ARG A 146 -10.01 12.97 -20.40
C ARG A 146 -9.24 12.46 -21.62
N SER A 147 -8.42 13.30 -22.25
CA SER A 147 -7.56 12.90 -23.37
C SER A 147 -6.61 11.77 -23.00
N ALA A 148 -5.96 11.86 -21.82
CA ALA A 148 -5.06 10.81 -21.33
C ALA A 148 -5.80 9.50 -21.00
N ARG A 149 -7.04 9.59 -20.50
CA ARG A 149 -7.91 8.43 -20.25
C ARG A 149 -8.30 7.74 -21.54
N GLU A 150 -8.72 8.49 -22.56
CA GLU A 150 -9.05 7.95 -23.87
C GLU A 150 -7.84 7.28 -24.53
N GLU A 151 -6.67 7.92 -24.48
CA GLU A 151 -5.41 7.33 -24.98
C GLU A 151 -5.06 6.01 -24.29
N LEU A 152 -5.11 5.97 -22.97
CA LEU A 152 -4.79 4.76 -22.22
C LEU A 152 -5.82 3.65 -22.42
N ALA A 153 -7.09 4.01 -22.65
CA ALA A 153 -8.18 3.07 -22.83
C ALA A 153 -8.16 2.38 -24.22
N ARG A 154 -7.58 3.01 -25.26
CA ARG A 154 -7.57 2.47 -26.64
C ARG A 154 -7.10 1.01 -26.75
N ASP A 155 -6.10 0.63 -25.95
CA ASP A 155 -5.50 -0.71 -25.96
C ASP A 155 -5.68 -1.46 -24.64
N ALA A 156 -6.60 -1.03 -23.78
CA ALA A 156 -6.78 -1.60 -22.45
C ALA A 156 -8.13 -2.32 -22.34
N THR A 157 -8.09 -3.56 -21.84
CA THR A 157 -9.31 -4.32 -21.50
C THR A 157 -10.08 -3.65 -20.36
N SER A 158 -9.34 -3.13 -19.38
CA SER A 158 -9.85 -2.25 -18.33
C SER A 158 -8.82 -1.21 -17.97
N LEU A 159 -9.30 -0.03 -17.56
CA LEU A 159 -8.48 1.06 -17.06
C LEU A 159 -9.04 1.52 -15.73
N ASP A 160 -8.24 1.39 -14.69
CA ASP A 160 -8.50 2.00 -13.39
C ASP A 160 -7.62 3.19 -13.14
N TRP A 161 -8.21 4.21 -12.54
CA TRP A 161 -7.54 5.46 -12.23
C TRP A 161 -7.60 5.71 -10.73
N VAL A 162 -6.43 5.79 -10.11
CA VAL A 162 -6.26 5.95 -8.67
C VAL A 162 -5.61 7.30 -8.42
N PHE A 163 -6.33 8.20 -7.76
CA PHE A 163 -5.89 9.57 -7.56
C PHE A 163 -5.14 9.74 -6.24
N GLY A 164 -3.96 10.33 -6.30
CA GLY A 164 -3.22 10.79 -5.13
C GLY A 164 -3.85 12.04 -4.51
N PRO A 165 -3.37 12.48 -3.34
CA PRO A 165 -3.88 13.66 -2.66
C PRO A 165 -3.81 14.90 -3.58
N GLY A 166 -4.95 15.60 -3.76
CA GLY A 166 -5.01 16.83 -4.57
C GLY A 166 -4.84 16.65 -6.08
N SER A 167 -4.73 15.43 -6.60
CA SER A 167 -4.44 15.18 -8.02
C SER A 167 -5.67 15.27 -8.95
N ALA A 168 -6.88 15.32 -8.41
CA ALA A 168 -8.12 15.31 -9.20
C ALA A 168 -8.91 16.62 -9.06
N HIS A 169 -9.40 17.16 -10.17
CA HIS A 169 -10.39 18.25 -10.16
C HIS A 169 -11.80 17.72 -9.83
N PRO A 170 -12.69 18.56 -9.26
CA PRO A 170 -14.08 18.19 -8.97
C PRO A 170 -14.84 17.63 -10.18
N GLU A 171 -14.65 18.22 -11.37
CA GLU A 171 -15.26 17.75 -12.62
C GLU A 171 -14.82 16.32 -12.99
N THR A 172 -13.52 16.03 -12.89
CA THR A 172 -12.98 14.68 -13.09
C THR A 172 -13.55 13.68 -12.08
N VAL A 173 -13.68 14.09 -10.81
CA VAL A 173 -14.26 13.25 -9.77
C VAL A 173 -15.73 12.97 -10.07
N ALA A 174 -16.51 13.97 -10.50
CA ALA A 174 -17.91 13.80 -10.88
C ALA A 174 -18.07 12.86 -12.09
N GLU A 175 -17.24 13.00 -13.13
CA GLU A 175 -17.26 12.10 -14.29
C GLU A 175 -16.93 10.65 -13.88
N MET A 176 -15.94 10.46 -12.99
CA MET A 176 -15.57 9.14 -12.49
C MET A 176 -16.69 8.52 -11.63
N TYR A 177 -17.38 9.30 -10.80
CA TYR A 177 -18.56 8.82 -10.09
C TYR A 177 -19.67 8.39 -11.04
N ALA A 178 -19.97 9.18 -12.07
CA ALA A 178 -21.00 8.83 -13.05
C ALA A 178 -20.65 7.56 -13.84
N ALA A 179 -19.37 7.41 -14.22
CA ALA A 179 -18.93 6.27 -15.03
C ALA A 179 -18.74 4.97 -14.24
N ASN A 180 -18.21 5.07 -13.02
CA ASN A 180 -17.71 3.91 -12.27
C ASN A 180 -18.41 3.70 -10.93
N GLY A 181 -19.32 4.61 -10.53
CA GLY A 181 -19.97 4.63 -9.21
C GLY A 181 -19.03 4.95 -8.03
N CYS A 182 -17.72 5.02 -8.27
CA CYS A 182 -16.72 5.33 -7.26
C CYS A 182 -15.47 5.98 -7.87
N VAL A 183 -14.66 6.57 -6.99
CA VAL A 183 -13.32 7.07 -7.29
C VAL A 183 -12.31 6.34 -6.43
N LEU A 184 -11.26 5.80 -7.04
CA LEU A 184 -10.17 5.19 -6.30
C LEU A 184 -9.18 6.27 -5.87
N ARG A 185 -8.77 6.22 -4.61
CA ARG A 185 -7.76 7.12 -4.02
C ARG A 185 -6.61 6.33 -3.47
N PHE A 186 -5.43 6.94 -3.50
CA PHE A 186 -4.30 6.45 -2.72
C PHE A 186 -3.72 7.55 -1.82
N ARG A 187 -3.06 7.11 -0.76
CA ARG A 187 -2.14 7.93 0.05
C ARG A 187 -0.96 7.05 0.43
N CYS A 188 0.14 7.66 0.84
CA CYS A 188 1.27 6.91 1.38
C CYS A 188 1.46 7.21 2.87
N GLU A 189 1.86 6.18 3.62
CA GLU A 189 2.16 6.27 5.05
C GLU A 189 3.63 5.91 5.28
N THR A 190 4.34 6.68 6.10
CA THR A 190 5.74 6.38 6.43
C THR A 190 5.81 5.16 7.35
N GLN A 191 6.63 4.18 6.98
CA GLN A 191 6.93 3.00 7.76
C GLN A 191 8.44 2.78 7.79
N GLY A 192 9.07 3.24 8.87
CA GLY A 192 10.53 3.30 8.98
C GLY A 192 11.11 4.17 7.86
N VAL A 193 11.95 3.56 7.02
CA VAL A 193 12.64 4.25 5.92
C VAL A 193 11.93 4.17 4.57
N ALA A 194 10.73 3.58 4.54
CA ALA A 194 9.92 3.45 3.34
C ALA A 194 8.59 4.17 3.50
N ARG A 195 7.90 4.40 2.39
CA ARG A 195 6.49 4.78 2.41
C ARG A 195 5.67 3.68 1.77
N ARG A 196 4.54 3.37 2.39
CA ARG A 196 3.64 2.30 1.95
C ARG A 196 2.33 2.87 1.45
N ILE A 197 1.90 2.38 0.30
CA ILE A 197 0.64 2.79 -0.29
C ILE A 197 -0.55 2.24 0.50
N ARG A 198 -1.54 3.11 0.71
CA ARG A 198 -2.90 2.77 1.14
C ARG A 198 -3.88 3.19 0.06
N ILE A 199 -4.89 2.37 -0.17
CA ILE A 199 -5.92 2.58 -1.19
C ILE A 199 -7.27 2.61 -0.50
N ARG A 200 -8.17 3.44 -1.03
CA ARG A 200 -9.60 3.37 -0.72
C ARG A 200 -10.44 3.63 -1.95
N ALA A 201 -11.69 3.23 -1.90
CA ALA A 201 -12.72 3.68 -2.81
C ALA A 201 -13.61 4.70 -2.12
N GLU A 202 -13.91 5.79 -2.83
CA GLU A 202 -14.88 6.79 -2.44
C GLU A 202 -16.12 6.62 -3.32
N GLU A 203 -17.28 6.45 -2.72
CA GLU A 203 -18.62 6.51 -3.31
C GLU A 203 -19.27 7.84 -2.90
N ALA A 204 -20.32 8.29 -3.59
CA ALA A 204 -20.93 9.61 -3.37
C ALA A 204 -21.34 9.90 -1.90
N ARG A 205 -21.67 8.86 -1.11
CA ARG A 205 -22.10 8.99 0.29
C ARG A 205 -21.29 8.15 1.27
N ARG A 206 -20.27 7.43 0.80
CA ARG A 206 -19.55 6.44 1.61
C ARG A 206 -18.11 6.36 1.14
N SER A 207 -17.18 6.09 2.04
CA SER A 207 -15.83 5.67 1.66
C SER A 207 -15.52 4.34 2.33
N THR A 208 -14.70 3.52 1.67
CA THR A 208 -14.10 2.35 2.32
C THR A 208 -13.02 2.82 3.29
N ASP A 209 -12.62 1.93 4.18
CA ASP A 209 -11.41 2.14 4.98
C ASP A 209 -10.18 2.23 4.06
N TRP A 210 -9.15 2.90 4.56
CA TRP A 210 -7.82 2.88 3.95
C TRP A 210 -7.20 1.51 4.17
N VAL A 211 -7.04 0.74 3.10
CA VAL A 211 -6.46 -0.60 3.14
C VAL A 211 -5.07 -0.60 2.51
N PRO A 212 -4.16 -1.49 2.94
CA PRO A 212 -2.91 -1.70 2.21
C PRO A 212 -3.16 -2.35 0.85
N LEU A 213 -2.22 -2.19 -0.10
CA LEU A 213 -2.35 -2.72 -1.47
C LEU A 213 -2.46 -4.26 -1.52
N ASP A 214 -1.85 -4.98 -0.57
CA ASP A 214 -1.95 -6.44 -0.44
C ASP A 214 -3.36 -6.94 -0.07
N ALA A 215 -4.24 -6.06 0.41
CA ALA A 215 -5.66 -6.35 0.58
C ALA A 215 -6.46 -6.18 -0.72
N CYS A 216 -5.91 -5.48 -1.72
CA CYS A 216 -6.53 -5.32 -3.03
C CYS A 216 -6.24 -6.51 -3.94
N ALA A 217 -7.13 -6.75 -4.89
CA ALA A 217 -6.98 -7.82 -5.89
C ALA A 217 -7.11 -7.25 -7.31
N MET A 218 -6.33 -7.77 -8.25
CA MET A 218 -6.63 -7.58 -9.66
C MET A 218 -7.65 -8.65 -10.08
N THR A 219 -8.84 -8.23 -10.50
CA THR A 219 -9.87 -9.10 -11.07
C THR A 219 -10.00 -8.83 -12.57
N PRO A 220 -10.70 -9.66 -13.37
CA PRO A 220 -10.92 -9.38 -14.80
C PRO A 220 -11.56 -8.02 -15.08
N GLU A 221 -12.36 -7.51 -14.15
CA GLU A 221 -12.99 -6.19 -14.24
C GLU A 221 -12.01 -5.06 -13.92
N GLY A 222 -10.95 -5.32 -13.15
CA GLY A 222 -9.91 -4.36 -12.79
C GLY A 222 -9.46 -4.46 -11.33
N LEU A 223 -8.88 -3.38 -10.81
CA LEU A 223 -8.44 -3.29 -9.43
C LEU A 223 -9.64 -3.24 -8.47
N ARG A 224 -9.77 -4.27 -7.64
CA ARG A 224 -10.81 -4.38 -6.62
C ARG A 224 -10.27 -3.99 -5.24
N VAL A 225 -10.96 -3.03 -4.61
CA VAL A 225 -10.71 -2.59 -3.24
C VAL A 225 -11.73 -3.26 -2.31
N PRO A 226 -11.30 -3.93 -1.22
CA PRO A 226 -12.23 -4.52 -0.25
C PRO A 226 -13.30 -3.55 0.25
N GLY A 227 -14.53 -4.04 0.34
CA GLY A 227 -15.67 -3.25 0.82
C GLY A 227 -16.37 -2.42 -0.24
N THR A 228 -15.84 -2.36 -1.48
CA THR A 228 -16.61 -1.84 -2.63
C THR A 228 -17.73 -2.79 -2.97
N ARG A 229 -18.94 -2.27 -3.19
CA ARG A 229 -20.02 -3.07 -3.80
C ARG A 229 -19.59 -3.49 -5.20
N GLU A 230 -20.07 -4.64 -5.66
CA GLU A 230 -19.86 -5.10 -7.03
C GLU A 230 -20.52 -4.12 -7.99
N LEU A 231 -19.73 -3.17 -8.46
CA LEU A 231 -20.14 -2.20 -9.44
C LEU A 231 -20.09 -2.90 -10.80
N ARG A 232 -21.27 -3.07 -11.41
CA ARG A 232 -21.34 -3.36 -12.84
C ARG A 232 -20.65 -2.20 -13.55
N ARG A 233 -19.44 -2.42 -14.05
CA ARG A 233 -18.94 -1.60 -15.16
C ARG A 233 -19.93 -1.82 -16.29
N ALA A 234 -20.57 -0.75 -16.75
CA ALA A 234 -21.24 -0.79 -18.03
C ALA A 234 -20.14 -1.09 -19.07
N SER A 235 -20.01 -2.35 -19.45
CA SER A 235 -19.30 -2.72 -20.67
C SER A 235 -19.94 -1.90 -21.78
N ARG A 236 -19.27 -0.85 -22.25
CA ARG A 236 -19.55 -0.27 -23.57
C ARG A 236 -19.11 -1.28 -24.62
N ARG A 237 -19.92 -2.32 -24.79
CA ARG A 237 -20.21 -2.86 -26.12
C ARG A 237 -21.59 -2.32 -26.49
N PRO A 238 -21.77 -1.63 -27.62
CA PRO A 238 -23.12 -1.47 -28.15
C PRO A 238 -23.60 -2.89 -28.50
N ALA A 239 -24.46 -3.45 -27.65
CA ALA A 239 -25.28 -4.58 -28.07
C ALA A 239 -26.30 -3.99 -29.04
N VAL A 240 -26.24 -4.46 -30.28
CA VAL A 240 -27.26 -4.23 -31.30
C VAL A 240 -28.62 -4.57 -30.69
N GLU A 241 -29.55 -3.62 -30.76
CA GLU A 241 -30.93 -3.77 -30.28
C GLU A 241 -31.59 -5.01 -30.90
N ALA A 242 -32.11 -5.88 -30.05
CA ALA A 242 -33.20 -6.76 -30.41
C ALA A 242 -34.33 -6.54 -29.38
N SER A 243 -35.46 -6.07 -29.91
CA SER A 243 -36.69 -5.68 -29.20
C SER A 243 -37.28 -6.76 -28.28
N PRO A 244 -38.12 -6.38 -27.29
CA PRO A 244 -38.50 -7.24 -26.18
C PRO A 244 -39.72 -8.13 -26.50
N VAL A 245 -39.71 -9.35 -25.96
CA VAL A 245 -40.89 -10.23 -25.85
C VAL A 245 -41.30 -10.30 -24.36
N PRO A 246 -42.59 -10.15 -24.01
CA PRO A 246 -43.03 -10.04 -22.62
C PRO A 246 -43.03 -11.40 -21.87
N PRO A 247 -42.93 -11.39 -20.52
CA PRO A 247 -42.74 -12.62 -19.74
C PRO A 247 -44.07 -13.27 -19.33
N VAL A 248 -44.08 -14.61 -19.36
CA VAL A 248 -45.11 -15.46 -18.74
C VAL A 248 -44.80 -15.63 -17.25
N ALA A 249 -45.82 -15.45 -16.41
CA ALA A 249 -45.76 -15.51 -14.95
C ALA A 249 -46.12 -16.90 -14.40
N ALA A 250 -45.39 -17.36 -13.37
CA ALA A 250 -45.88 -18.25 -12.29
C ALA A 250 -44.85 -18.27 -11.13
N PRO A 251 -45.15 -18.82 -9.93
CA PRO A 251 -45.41 -18.05 -8.72
C PRO A 251 -44.32 -18.20 -7.64
N GLY A 252 -44.26 -17.24 -6.71
CA GLY A 252 -43.27 -17.22 -5.63
C GLY A 252 -43.64 -18.06 -4.40
N PRO A 253 -42.69 -18.24 -3.47
CA PRO A 253 -42.99 -18.42 -2.06
C PRO A 253 -42.39 -17.31 -1.17
N ARG A 254 -43.12 -17.05 -0.09
CA ARG A 254 -42.88 -16.08 1.00
C ARG A 254 -41.79 -16.56 2.00
N PRO A 255 -41.34 -15.69 2.92
CA PRO A 255 -39.95 -15.65 3.39
C PRO A 255 -39.67 -16.56 4.58
N ALA A 256 -38.44 -17.09 4.64
CA ALA A 256 -37.88 -17.69 5.84
C ALA A 256 -36.99 -16.66 6.55
N THR A 257 -37.32 -16.45 7.82
CA THR A 257 -36.62 -15.70 8.85
C THR A 257 -35.22 -16.24 9.13
N GLY A 258 -34.28 -15.32 9.39
CA GLY A 258 -33.40 -15.39 10.55
C GLY A 258 -32.20 -16.35 10.52
N ALA A 259 -31.03 -15.73 10.71
CA ALA A 259 -29.81 -16.28 11.33
C ALA A 259 -28.64 -16.71 10.42
N ASP A 260 -27.49 -16.23 10.88
CA ASP A 260 -26.10 -16.60 10.57
C ASP A 260 -25.52 -16.21 9.20
N ARG A 261 -25.18 -14.91 9.06
CA ARG A 261 -24.02 -14.49 8.26
C ARG A 261 -22.94 -13.95 9.19
N ARG A 262 -22.23 -14.86 9.86
CA ARG A 262 -20.86 -14.60 10.32
C ARG A 262 -20.01 -14.27 9.09
N SER A 263 -19.80 -12.98 8.87
CA SER A 263 -18.84 -12.48 7.91
C SER A 263 -17.45 -12.97 8.33
N GLY A 264 -16.80 -13.73 7.47
CA GLY A 264 -15.41 -14.13 7.64
C GLY A 264 -14.53 -12.89 7.76
N ARG A 265 -14.07 -12.59 8.98
CA ARG A 265 -12.99 -11.63 9.23
C ARG A 265 -11.76 -12.13 8.48
N SER A 266 -11.32 -11.39 7.45
CA SER A 266 -9.98 -11.57 6.90
C SER A 266 -8.96 -11.37 8.04
N THR A 267 -8.29 -12.45 8.42
CA THR A 267 -7.33 -12.44 9.54
C THR A 267 -6.03 -11.75 9.12
N SER A 268 -5.58 -10.78 9.93
CA SER A 268 -4.35 -10.02 9.69
C SER A 268 -3.15 -10.95 9.38
N PRO A 269 -2.26 -10.60 8.43
CA PRO A 269 -1.06 -11.40 8.13
C PRO A 269 -0.20 -11.70 9.36
N LEU A 270 -0.12 -10.77 10.32
CA LEU A 270 0.62 -10.99 11.57
C LEU A 270 -0.09 -12.03 12.46
N VAL A 271 -1.42 -11.99 12.53
CA VAL A 271 -2.22 -13.00 13.23
C VAL A 271 -2.03 -14.37 12.58
N ARG A 272 -2.05 -14.44 11.25
CA ARG A 272 -1.78 -15.69 10.51
C ARG A 272 -0.35 -16.20 10.72
N LYS A 273 0.63 -15.31 10.81
CA LYS A 273 2.02 -15.67 11.10
C LYS A 273 2.16 -16.26 12.50
N VAL A 274 1.61 -15.59 13.52
CA VAL A 274 1.65 -16.06 14.91
C VAL A 274 0.94 -17.40 15.05
N GLN A 275 -0.27 -17.55 14.47
CA GLN A 275 -1.00 -18.81 14.52
C GLN A 275 -0.20 -19.97 13.91
N ARG A 276 0.38 -19.76 12.73
CA ARG A 276 1.21 -20.79 12.07
C ARG A 276 2.41 -21.21 12.94
N LEU A 277 3.07 -20.26 13.57
CA LEU A 277 4.23 -20.53 14.42
C LEU A 277 3.84 -21.26 15.71
N VAL A 278 2.66 -20.99 16.25
CA VAL A 278 2.10 -21.75 17.38
C VAL A 278 1.78 -23.19 16.96
N ASP A 279 1.11 -23.37 15.82
CA ASP A 279 0.77 -24.70 15.31
C ASP A 279 2.04 -25.54 15.06
N GLU A 280 3.07 -24.91 14.48
CA GLU A 280 4.39 -25.53 14.25
C GLU A 280 5.10 -25.87 15.57
N LEU A 281 5.12 -24.95 16.53
CA LEU A 281 5.73 -25.19 17.85
C LEU A 281 5.04 -26.34 18.58
N ASN A 282 3.70 -26.38 18.56
CA ASN A 282 2.93 -27.44 19.21
C ASN A 282 3.19 -28.81 18.56
N ALA A 283 3.32 -28.86 17.24
CA ALA A 283 3.69 -30.09 16.53
C ALA A 283 5.09 -30.58 16.92
N LEU A 284 6.07 -29.68 17.05
CA LEU A 284 7.44 -30.00 17.47
C LEU A 284 7.55 -30.36 18.95
N ALA A 285 6.73 -29.74 19.80
CA ALA A 285 6.73 -29.99 21.25
C ALA A 285 5.98 -31.28 21.63
N ALA A 286 5.07 -31.80 20.79
CA ALA A 286 4.28 -32.99 21.08
C ALA A 286 5.12 -34.23 21.49
N PRO A 287 6.25 -34.58 20.83
CA PRO A 287 7.13 -35.66 21.26
C PRO A 287 8.20 -35.25 22.29
N ALA A 288 8.27 -33.97 22.68
CA ALA A 288 9.32 -33.47 23.57
C ALA A 288 9.03 -33.76 25.05
N ASP A 289 10.02 -33.48 25.91
CA ASP A 289 9.88 -33.65 27.35
C ASP A 289 8.81 -32.70 27.96
N ALA A 290 8.46 -32.96 29.21
CA ALA A 290 7.40 -32.23 29.90
C ALA A 290 7.70 -30.72 30.06
N ASP A 291 8.97 -30.30 30.15
CA ASP A 291 9.34 -28.89 30.30
C ASP A 291 9.11 -28.14 28.99
N VAL A 292 9.52 -28.74 27.86
CA VAL A 292 9.29 -28.19 26.52
C VAL A 292 7.79 -28.05 26.21
N ARG A 293 6.99 -29.08 26.54
CA ARG A 293 5.53 -29.03 26.37
C ARG A 293 4.88 -27.93 27.20
N THR A 294 5.24 -27.83 28.48
CA THR A 294 4.76 -26.76 29.37
C THR A 294 5.08 -25.37 28.82
N LYS A 295 6.27 -25.21 28.23
CA LYS A 295 6.70 -23.95 27.61
C LYS A 295 5.92 -23.63 26.34
N ALA A 296 5.64 -24.62 25.50
CA ALA A 296 4.82 -24.47 24.30
C ALA A 296 3.38 -24.05 24.65
N GLU A 297 2.74 -24.72 25.62
CA GLU A 297 1.40 -24.38 26.10
C GLU A 297 1.31 -22.95 26.67
N ARG A 298 2.38 -22.49 27.32
CA ARG A 298 2.45 -21.10 27.79
C ARG A 298 2.51 -20.12 26.61
N MET A 299 3.27 -20.43 25.57
CA MET A 299 3.35 -19.58 24.36
C MET A 299 2.05 -19.58 23.56
N ASP A 300 1.34 -20.70 23.50
CA ASP A 300 0.02 -20.80 22.91
C ASP A 300 -0.99 -19.89 23.65
N ARG A 301 -1.04 -19.96 24.99
CA ARG A 301 -1.88 -19.06 25.79
C ARG A 301 -1.53 -17.58 25.61
N GLU A 302 -0.24 -17.25 25.54
CA GLU A 302 0.24 -15.89 25.27
C GLU A 302 -0.19 -15.40 23.88
N ALA A 303 -0.13 -16.28 22.88
CA ALA A 303 -0.59 -16.02 21.52
C ALA A 303 -2.10 -15.83 21.43
N ALA A 304 -2.89 -16.72 22.04
CA ALA A 304 -4.35 -16.59 22.08
C ALA A 304 -4.78 -15.25 22.72
N SER A 305 -4.18 -14.89 23.86
CA SER A 305 -4.43 -13.60 24.52
C SER A 305 -4.03 -12.41 23.65
N TRP A 306 -2.91 -12.51 22.92
CA TRP A 306 -2.49 -11.48 21.99
C TRP A 306 -3.43 -11.34 20.79
N ILE A 307 -3.86 -12.45 20.17
CA ILE A 307 -4.80 -12.47 19.03
C ILE A 307 -6.12 -11.82 19.44
N GLU A 308 -6.63 -12.13 20.64
CA GLU A 308 -7.85 -11.53 21.16
C GLU A 308 -7.70 -10.01 21.36
N ARG A 309 -6.57 -9.56 21.93
CA ARG A 309 -6.27 -8.12 22.08
C ARG A 309 -6.11 -7.42 20.72
N TYR A 310 -5.48 -8.07 19.75
CA TYR A 310 -5.34 -7.56 18.39
C TYR A 310 -6.69 -7.45 17.69
N GLY A 311 -7.55 -8.47 17.84
CA GLY A 311 -8.90 -8.50 17.26
C GLY A 311 -9.89 -7.49 17.87
N ARG A 312 -9.57 -6.98 19.06
CA ARG A 312 -10.30 -5.88 19.75
C ARG A 312 -9.83 -4.48 19.35
N LEU A 313 -8.76 -4.35 18.54
CA LEU A 313 -8.31 -3.05 18.07
C LEU A 313 -9.38 -2.41 17.19
N THR A 314 -9.65 -1.14 17.46
CA THR A 314 -10.61 -0.30 16.74
C THR A 314 -9.87 0.80 15.97
N GLY A 315 -10.54 1.46 15.02
CA GLY A 315 -9.96 2.56 14.25
C GLY A 315 -9.22 3.61 15.09
N PRO A 316 -9.78 4.10 16.22
CA PRO A 316 -9.10 5.00 17.15
C PRO A 316 -7.77 4.49 17.74
N ASP A 317 -7.63 3.18 17.95
CA ASP A 317 -6.41 2.58 18.52
C ASP A 317 -5.20 2.67 17.55
N PHE A 318 -5.46 2.86 16.25
CA PHE A 318 -4.42 3.10 15.25
C PHE A 318 -3.88 4.53 15.27
N TRP A 319 -4.66 5.49 15.79
CA TRP A 319 -4.25 6.88 15.93
C TRP A 319 -3.55 7.17 17.26
N SER A 320 -3.79 6.36 18.28
CA SER A 320 -3.17 6.50 19.62
C SER A 320 -1.83 5.78 19.77
N GLY A 321 -1.31 5.15 18.71
CA GLY A 321 -0.08 4.33 18.76
C GLY A 321 -0.25 2.98 19.49
N LYS A 322 -1.42 2.72 20.08
CA LYS A 322 -1.74 1.47 20.76
C LYS A 322 -1.73 0.28 19.80
N ALA A 323 -2.24 0.44 18.58
CA ALA A 323 -2.17 -0.61 17.56
C ALA A 323 -0.72 -0.95 17.18
N THR A 324 0.16 0.06 17.06
CA THR A 324 1.60 -0.13 16.80
C THR A 324 2.26 -0.88 17.96
N LYS A 325 1.92 -0.54 19.21
CA LYS A 325 2.41 -1.24 20.39
C LYS A 325 1.96 -2.71 20.41
N VAL A 326 0.68 -2.97 20.13
CA VAL A 326 0.13 -4.32 20.08
C VAL A 326 0.72 -5.13 18.91
N ALA A 327 0.93 -4.51 17.74
CA ALA A 327 1.62 -5.16 16.61
C ALA A 327 3.08 -5.49 16.95
N GLY A 328 3.80 -4.57 17.60
CA GLY A 328 5.17 -4.81 18.06
C GLY A 328 5.28 -5.94 19.10
N GLN A 329 4.28 -6.10 19.96
CA GLN A 329 4.17 -7.27 20.85
C GLN A 329 3.97 -8.57 20.06
N GLY A 330 3.21 -8.53 18.96
CA GLY A 330 3.03 -9.67 18.07
C GLY A 330 4.31 -10.07 17.33
N ASP A 331 5.08 -9.08 16.87
CA ASP A 331 6.39 -9.33 16.24
C ASP A 331 7.41 -9.92 17.23
N GLU A 332 7.40 -9.47 18.49
CA GLU A 332 8.26 -10.04 19.53
C GLU A 332 7.83 -11.45 19.89
N LEU A 333 6.53 -11.71 19.99
CA LEU A 333 5.99 -13.05 20.20
C LEU A 333 6.38 -13.99 19.04
N ALA A 334 6.26 -13.53 17.79
CA ALA A 334 6.67 -14.30 16.63
C ALA A 334 8.16 -14.65 16.66
N ARG A 335 9.04 -13.71 17.04
CA ARG A 335 10.48 -13.98 17.21
C ARG A 335 10.75 -15.02 18.30
N ARG A 336 10.03 -14.97 19.42
CA ARG A 336 10.18 -15.93 20.53
C ARG A 336 9.70 -17.32 20.12
N LEU A 337 8.59 -17.41 19.38
CA LEU A 337 8.09 -18.67 18.82
C LEU A 337 9.09 -19.26 17.81
N GLU A 338 9.60 -18.46 16.87
CA GLU A 338 10.61 -18.88 15.88
C GLU A 338 11.89 -19.39 16.57
N LYS A 339 12.36 -18.68 17.61
CA LYS A 339 13.55 -19.07 18.37
C LYS A 339 13.35 -20.42 19.06
N LEU A 340 12.19 -20.66 19.69
CA LEU A 340 11.92 -21.90 20.40
C LEU A 340 11.69 -23.07 19.42
N ALA A 341 10.95 -22.86 18.34
CA ALA A 341 10.80 -23.86 17.29
C ALA A 341 12.16 -24.23 16.68
N GLY A 342 13.05 -23.25 16.47
CA GLY A 342 14.41 -23.48 15.99
C GLY A 342 15.30 -24.29 16.93
N THR A 343 15.01 -24.33 18.24
CA THR A 343 15.74 -25.20 19.19
C THR A 343 15.21 -26.63 19.23
N LEU A 344 14.03 -26.90 18.65
CA LEU A 344 13.37 -28.21 18.65
C LEU A 344 13.46 -28.92 17.29
N LYS A 345 13.98 -28.25 16.26
CA LYS A 345 14.29 -28.82 14.93
C LYS A 345 15.71 -29.34 14.89
#